data_AF-A0A951CVE9-F1
#
_entry.id   AF-A0A951CVE9-F1
#
_cell.length_a   1.000
_cell.length_b   1.000
_cell.length_c   1.000
_cell.angle_alpha   90.00
_cell.angle_beta   90.00
_cell.angle_gamma   90.00
#
_symmetry.space_group_name_H-M   'P 1'
#
loop_
_entity.id
_entity.type
_entity.pdbx_description
1 polymer ?
#
loop_
_entity_poly.entity_id
_entity_poly.type
_entity_poly.pdbx_seq_one_letter_code
_entity_poly.pdbx_strand_id
1 'polypeptide(L)'
;MLSPELAAGIRHVKGVKKLGVRLGNWLTAEEARRFWQAPDASTLKGKRDRAILAILLGCGLRRRELADLTFANLQQREEHWAIVDMAGKSGHIRTVPMPDWVNQL
;
A
#
# COMPACT_ATOMS: atom_id res chain seq x y z
N MET A 1 23.76 -8.61 -29.23
CA MET A 1 24.05 -8.47 -27.78
C MET A 1 24.91 -7.24 -27.58
N LEU A 2 24.75 -6.49 -26.47
CA LEU A 2 25.59 -5.32 -26.18
C LEU A 2 27.04 -5.74 -25.95
N SER A 3 28.02 -4.92 -26.37
CA SER A 3 29.43 -5.20 -26.11
C SER A 3 29.75 -5.12 -24.61
N PRO A 4 30.71 -5.91 -24.09
CA PRO A 4 31.07 -5.92 -22.68
C PRO A 4 31.45 -4.54 -22.13
N GLU A 5 32.16 -3.74 -22.94
CA GLU A 5 32.59 -2.38 -22.62
C GLU A 5 31.39 -1.44 -22.46
N LEU A 6 30.42 -1.52 -23.37
CA LEU A 6 29.21 -0.71 -23.32
C LEU A 6 28.32 -1.10 -22.13
N ALA A 7 28.23 -2.40 -21.83
CA ALA A 7 27.50 -2.89 -20.67
C ALA A 7 28.15 -2.47 -19.34
N ALA A 8 29.48 -2.41 -19.27
CA ALA A 8 30.22 -1.87 -18.13
C ALA A 8 29.96 -0.37 -17.97
N GLY A 9 30.01 0.40 -19.07
CA GLY A 9 29.70 1.83 -19.08
C GLY A 9 28.31 2.15 -18.53
N ILE A 10 27.28 1.39 -18.94
CA ILE A 10 25.90 1.54 -18.43
C ILE A 10 25.81 1.28 -16.92
N ARG A 11 26.57 0.31 -16.39
CA ARG A 11 26.57 -0.04 -14.96
C ARG A 11 27.11 1.09 -14.07
N HIS A 12 28.00 1.93 -14.61
CA HIS A 12 28.61 3.04 -13.87
C HIS A 12 27.81 4.35 -13.99
N VAL A 13 26.79 4.41 -14.86
CA VAL A 13 25.88 5.55 -14.90
C VAL A 13 25.07 5.58 -13.60
N LYS A 14 25.30 6.61 -12.79
CA LYS A 14 24.53 6.86 -11.56
C LYS A 14 23.05 6.98 -11.94
N GLY A 15 22.26 5.96 -11.60
CA GLY A 15 20.83 5.93 -11.90
C GLY A 15 20.15 7.19 -11.36
N VAL A 16 19.60 8.01 -12.25
CA VAL A 16 18.86 9.20 -11.85
C VAL A 16 17.62 8.73 -11.10
N LYS A 17 17.48 9.12 -9.83
CA LYS A 17 16.27 8.83 -9.06
C LYS A 17 15.09 9.51 -9.75
N LYS A 18 14.29 8.75 -10.50
CA LYS A 18 12.96 9.20 -10.92
C LYS A 18 12.09 9.28 -9.67
N LEU A 19 11.98 10.49 -9.14
CA LEU A 19 10.99 10.82 -8.12
C LEU A 19 9.60 10.80 -8.77
N GLY A 20 8.61 10.31 -8.04
CA GLY A 20 7.23 10.40 -8.49
C GLY A 20 6.83 11.88 -8.58
N VAL A 21 6.17 12.26 -9.66
CA VAL A 21 5.53 13.58 -9.76
C VAL A 21 4.30 13.57 -8.84
N ARG A 22 4.10 14.64 -8.06
CA ARG A 22 2.86 14.81 -7.27
C ARG A 22 1.67 14.86 -8.24
N LEU A 23 0.90 13.78 -8.31
CA LEU A 23 -0.40 13.77 -8.96
C LEU A 23 -1.32 14.63 -8.08
N GLY A 24 -1.78 15.78 -8.56
CA GLY A 24 -2.53 16.79 -7.79
C GLY A 24 -3.91 16.38 -7.26
N ASN A 25 -4.20 15.08 -7.15
CA ASN A 25 -5.52 14.53 -6.81
C ASN A 25 -5.51 13.98 -5.38
N TRP A 26 -5.43 14.87 -4.40
CA TRP A 26 -5.51 14.51 -2.98
C TRP A 26 -6.96 14.58 -2.56
N LEU A 27 -7.44 13.55 -1.86
CA LEU A 27 -8.78 13.56 -1.30
C LEU A 27 -8.77 14.32 0.03
N THR A 28 -9.77 15.16 0.24
CA THR A 28 -10.15 15.63 1.58
C THR A 28 -10.58 14.44 2.45
N ALA A 29 -10.61 14.63 3.78
CA ALA A 29 -11.06 13.58 4.70
C ALA A 29 -12.49 13.11 4.40
N GLU A 30 -13.36 14.03 4.01
CA GLU A 30 -14.75 13.72 3.64
C GLU A 30 -14.85 12.97 2.31
N GLU A 31 -14.07 13.36 1.30
CA GLU A 31 -13.98 12.61 0.05
C GLU A 31 -13.41 11.21 0.26
N ALA A 32 -12.36 11.07 1.10
CA ALA A 32 -11.81 9.77 1.44
C ALA A 32 -12.84 8.88 2.13
N ARG A 33 -13.63 9.44 3.07
CA ARG A 33 -14.72 8.72 3.74
C ARG A 33 -15.79 8.24 2.77
N ARG A 34 -16.27 9.12 1.89
CA ARG A 34 -17.24 8.76 0.84
C ARG A 34 -16.67 7.70 -0.11
N PHE A 35 -15.40 7.82 -0.46
CA PHE A 35 -14.73 6.92 -1.41
C PHE A 35 -14.66 5.49 -0.90
N TRP A 36 -14.18 5.24 0.33
CA TRP A 36 -14.08 3.86 0.82
C TRP A 36 -15.44 3.24 1.14
N GLN A 37 -16.45 4.05 1.43
CA GLN A 37 -17.82 3.59 1.72
C GLN A 37 -18.68 3.34 0.47
N ALA A 38 -18.22 3.76 -0.71
CA ALA A 38 -18.98 3.64 -1.95
C ALA A 38 -19.38 2.21 -2.36
N PRO A 39 -18.58 1.14 -2.13
CA PRO A 39 -18.98 -0.21 -2.52
C PRO A 39 -20.12 -0.78 -1.66
N ASP A 40 -21.02 -1.55 -2.28
CA ASP A 40 -22.23 -2.10 -1.63
C ASP A 40 -21.91 -3.15 -0.55
N ALA A 41 -22.12 -2.77 0.71
CA ALA A 41 -21.89 -3.60 1.89
C ALA A 41 -22.81 -4.84 2.00
N SER A 42 -23.90 -4.91 1.24
CA SER A 42 -24.80 -6.07 1.23
C SER A 42 -24.22 -7.25 0.44
N THR A 43 -23.27 -7.00 -0.47
CA THR A 43 -22.65 -8.03 -1.31
C THR A 43 -21.29 -8.45 -0.77
N LEU A 44 -20.91 -9.72 -0.98
CA LEU A 44 -19.56 -10.21 -0.65
C LEU A 44 -18.47 -9.40 -1.36
N LYS A 45 -18.71 -9.06 -2.63
CA LYS A 45 -17.80 -8.25 -3.43
C LYS A 45 -17.63 -6.85 -2.83
N GLY A 46 -18.71 -6.18 -2.46
CA GLY A 46 -18.62 -4.84 -1.90
C GLY A 46 -18.04 -4.82 -0.49
N LYS A 47 -18.29 -5.83 0.36
CA LYS A 47 -17.56 -5.98 1.63
C LYS A 47 -16.04 -6.08 1.41
N ARG A 48 -15.62 -6.92 0.47
CA ARG A 48 -14.20 -7.06 0.09
C ARG A 48 -13.64 -5.74 -0.45
N ASP A 49 -14.34 -5.11 -1.38
CA ASP A 49 -13.88 -3.88 -2.02
C ASP A 49 -13.80 -2.73 -1.00
N ARG A 50 -14.74 -2.63 -0.02
CA ARG A 50 -14.64 -1.70 1.13
C ARG A 50 -13.39 -1.97 1.97
N ALA A 51 -13.11 -3.22 2.30
CA ALA A 51 -11.90 -3.58 3.07
C ALA A 51 -10.60 -3.21 2.35
N ILE A 52 -10.53 -3.49 1.04
CA ILE A 52 -9.40 -3.09 0.18
C ILE A 52 -9.19 -1.58 0.23
N LEU A 53 -10.25 -0.79 0.04
CA LEU A 53 -10.16 0.67 0.05
C LEU A 53 -9.81 1.23 1.43
N ALA A 54 -10.40 0.69 2.49
CA ALA A 54 -10.13 1.09 3.86
C ALA A 54 -8.66 0.82 4.26
N ILE A 55 -8.10 -0.33 3.88
CA ILE A 55 -6.68 -0.63 4.14
C ILE A 55 -5.76 0.31 3.34
N LEU A 56 -6.06 0.56 2.06
CA LEU A 56 -5.26 1.49 1.25
C LEU A 56 -5.24 2.90 1.86
N LEU A 57 -6.39 3.40 2.31
CA LEU A 57 -6.52 4.74 2.88
C LEU A 57 -6.00 4.83 4.31
N GLY A 58 -6.44 3.94 5.19
CA GLY A 58 -6.15 3.99 6.62
C GLY A 58 -4.76 3.50 6.99
N CYS A 59 -4.21 2.53 6.24
CA CYS A 59 -2.86 2.00 6.48
C CYS A 59 -1.82 2.56 5.50
N GLY A 60 -2.23 3.37 4.51
CA GLY A 60 -1.31 3.98 3.54
C GLY A 60 -0.52 2.95 2.71
N LEU A 61 -1.08 1.76 2.49
CA LEU A 61 -0.42 0.71 1.71
C LEU A 61 -0.35 1.09 0.24
N ARG A 62 0.73 0.68 -0.41
CA ARG A 62 0.81 0.72 -1.87
C ARG A 62 -0.02 -0.41 -2.46
N ARG A 63 -0.52 -0.21 -3.68
CA ARG A 63 -1.28 -1.24 -4.42
C ARG A 63 -0.60 -2.62 -4.43
N ARG A 64 0.72 -2.67 -4.61
CA ARG A 64 1.48 -3.94 -4.59
C ARG A 64 1.56 -4.55 -3.19
N GLU A 65 1.81 -3.72 -2.18
CA GLU A 65 1.85 -4.14 -0.77
C GLU A 65 0.51 -4.78 -0.36
N LEU A 66 -0.62 -4.20 -0.77
CA LEU A 66 -1.95 -4.77 -0.54
C LEU A 66 -2.16 -6.10 -1.29
N ALA A 67 -1.72 -6.17 -2.55
CA ALA A 67 -1.92 -7.37 -3.38
C ALA A 67 -1.17 -8.61 -2.85
N ASP A 68 -0.04 -8.40 -2.15
CA ASP A 68 0.76 -9.45 -1.54
C ASP A 68 0.37 -9.71 -0.06
N LEU A 69 -0.62 -8.98 0.48
CA LEU A 69 -1.00 -9.05 1.89
C LEU A 69 -1.63 -10.40 2.24
N THR A 70 -1.20 -11.00 3.35
CA THR A 70 -1.75 -12.26 3.86
C THR A 70 -2.31 -12.09 5.28
N PHE A 71 -3.13 -13.03 5.73
CA PHE A 71 -3.62 -13.03 7.11
C PHE A 71 -2.51 -13.15 8.16
N ALA A 72 -1.36 -13.76 7.82
CA ALA A 72 -0.22 -13.85 8.72
C ALA A 72 0.41 -12.48 9.03
N ASN A 73 0.22 -11.50 8.15
CA ASN A 73 0.67 -10.13 8.37
C ASN A 73 -0.23 -9.37 9.35
N LEU A 74 -1.49 -9.81 9.56
CA LEU A 74 -2.43 -9.14 10.46
C LEU A 74 -2.26 -9.68 11.88
N GLN A 75 -1.77 -8.84 12.78
CA GLN A 75 -1.54 -9.22 14.18
C GLN A 75 -2.14 -8.18 15.11
N GLN A 76 -2.66 -8.63 16.24
CA GLN A 76 -3.03 -7.76 17.35
C GLN A 76 -1.87 -7.73 18.36
N ARG A 77 -1.44 -6.52 18.72
CA ARG A 77 -0.36 -6.27 19.69
C ARG A 77 -0.85 -5.23 20.68
N GLU A 78 -0.84 -5.56 21.97
CA GLU A 78 -1.31 -4.66 23.04
C GLU A 78 -2.70 -4.08 22.70
N GLU A 79 -3.63 -4.94 22.29
CA GLU A 79 -5.00 -4.60 21.84
C GLU A 79 -5.11 -3.85 20.51
N HIS A 80 -4.01 -3.36 19.93
CA HIS A 80 -4.00 -2.63 18.66
C HIS A 80 -3.73 -3.56 17.48
N TRP A 81 -4.48 -3.38 16.39
CA TRP A 81 -4.21 -4.10 15.14
C TRP A 81 -3.03 -3.49 14.39
N ALA A 82 -2.18 -4.35 13.82
CA ALA A 82 -1.05 -3.94 13.01
C ALA A 82 -0.84 -4.90 11.84
N ILE A 83 -0.39 -4.33 10.72
CA ILE A 83 0.13 -5.07 9.57
C ILE A 83 1.65 -5.17 9.73
N VAL A 84 2.14 -6.35 10.06
CA VAL A 84 3.55 -6.60 10.38
C VAL A 84 4.31 -7.12 9.18
N ASP A 85 5.64 -6.98 9.24
CA ASP A 85 6.58 -7.53 8.26
C ASP A 85 6.32 -7.09 6.81
N MET A 86 5.81 -5.86 6.64
CA MET A 86 5.51 -5.32 5.31
C MET A 86 6.78 -4.93 4.57
N ALA A 87 7.11 -5.70 3.53
CA ALA A 87 8.21 -5.42 2.63
C ALA A 87 7.87 -4.30 1.63
N GLY A 88 8.49 -3.15 1.81
CA GLY A 88 8.37 -1.99 0.94
C GLY A 88 9.43 -1.92 -0.16
N LYS A 89 9.48 -0.77 -0.84
CA LYS A 89 10.50 -0.50 -1.87
C LYS A 89 11.91 -0.66 -1.28
N SER A 90 12.81 -1.21 -2.10
CA SER A 90 14.20 -1.48 -1.74
C SER A 90 14.38 -2.50 -0.59
N GLY A 91 13.34 -3.28 -0.27
CA GLY A 91 13.42 -4.32 0.77
C GLY A 91 13.28 -3.79 2.20
N HIS A 92 12.86 -2.53 2.38
CA HIS A 92 12.61 -2.00 3.73
C HIS A 92 11.37 -2.67 4.35
N ILE A 93 11.57 -3.35 5.47
CA ILE A 93 10.49 -3.98 6.24
C ILE A 93 9.98 -2.97 7.27
N ARG A 94 8.66 -2.86 7.42
CA ARG A 94 8.02 -2.01 8.43
C ARG A 94 6.75 -2.65 8.99
N THR A 95 6.39 -2.24 10.20
CA THR A 95 5.07 -2.49 10.78
C THR A 95 4.21 -1.26 10.57
N VAL A 96 2.96 -1.46 10.17
CA VAL A 96 1.98 -0.40 9.92
C VAL A 96 0.83 -0.57 10.91
N PRO A 97 0.56 0.40 11.80
CA PRO A 97 -0.60 0.33 12.67
C PRO A 97 -1.88 0.42 11.84
N MET A 98 -2.89 -0.39 12.19
CA MET A 98 -4.20 -0.37 11.57
C MET A 98 -5.15 0.43 12.46
N PRO A 99 -5.70 1.57 11.96
CA PRO A 99 -6.69 2.32 12.71
C PRO A 99 -7.96 1.50 12.97
N ASP A 100 -8.62 1.74 14.10
CA ASP A 100 -9.79 0.95 14.52
C ASP A 100 -10.92 0.95 13.47
N TRP A 101 -11.19 2.09 12.85
CA TRP A 101 -12.25 2.18 11.84
C TRP A 101 -12.02 1.29 10.61
N VAL A 102 -10.78 0.85 10.36
CA VAL A 102 -10.44 -0.08 9.26
C VAL A 102 -10.82 -1.52 9.61
N ASN A 103 -10.82 -1.89 10.89
CA ASN A 103 -11.20 -3.24 11.34
C ASN A 103 -12.70 -3.39 11.68
N GLN A 104 -13.47 -2.28 11.69
CA GLN A 104 -14.89 -2.21 12.09
C GLN A 104 -15.87 -2.02 10.91
N LEU A 105 -15.53 -2.48 9.70
CA LEU A 105 -16.22 -2.14 8.43
C LEU A 105 -17.61 -2.75 8.23
#